data_AF-A0A834U5A8-F1
#
_entry.id   AF-A0A834U5A8-F1
#
_cell.length_a   1.000
_cell.length_b   1.000
_cell.length_c   1.000
_cell.angle_alpha   90.00
_cell.angle_beta   90.00
_cell.angle_gamma   90.00
#
_symmetry.space_group_name_H-M   'P 1'
#
loop_
_entity.id
_entity.type
_entity.pdbx_description
1 polymer ?
#
loop_
_entity_poly.entity_id
_entity_poly.type
_entity_poly.pdbx_seq_one_letter_code
_entity_poly.pdbx_strand_id
1 'polypeptide(L)'
;MIASNSVSNSTSKAEKISWSSNGLILGFGQLQETNKGHYQVQQYHFFLPTNSSGSTNLFEAVEHEIRRLARVCLEIEISKNIKNITKNNLQRFEKINDFGSVIVLSWLDCINTNGVSSCTSSPTNSFKINANDLIDLSISAIIDMIKVYNLRKIKLPNINAVLISNLGVFGVKGQIQTFNGTFEGLTTIKRTADVILLREGHKYTVSCGFGISNAIVRINKYKLKYGLINICGGILGTVENIALKAEISVDYNTPQCIIKLEDIKISEFDKLEVRFTGLGVMNSFGSKLINLFTKFFKNYLKKVIERNLITFLEKKISILDCEKYRTKIL
;
A
#
# COMPACT_ATOMS: atom_id res chain seq x y z
N MET A 1 -34.28 8.25 -14.64
CA MET A 1 -34.38 7.16 -15.63
C MET A 1 -35.83 6.72 -15.68
N ILE A 2 -36.47 6.68 -16.84
CA ILE A 2 -37.85 6.20 -17.02
C ILE A 2 -37.73 4.82 -17.68
N ALA A 3 -38.06 3.76 -16.96
CA ALA A 3 -38.20 2.44 -17.54
C ALA A 3 -39.63 2.33 -18.10
N SER A 4 -39.76 2.18 -19.42
CA SER A 4 -41.05 1.93 -20.06
C SER A 4 -41.16 0.43 -20.37
N ASN A 5 -42.11 -0.24 -19.71
CA ASN A 5 -42.38 -1.66 -19.93
C ASN A 5 -43.58 -1.81 -20.88
N SER A 6 -43.47 -2.67 -21.89
CA SER A 6 -44.59 -3.12 -22.71
C SER A 6 -44.75 -4.63 -22.52
N VAL A 7 -45.79 -5.04 -21.78
CA VAL A 7 -46.03 -6.44 -21.41
C VAL A 7 -47.03 -7.07 -22.38
N SER A 8 -46.74 -8.28 -22.88
CA SER A 8 -47.72 -9.13 -23.59
C SER A 8 -47.76 -10.52 -22.94
N ASN A 9 -48.97 -11.03 -22.69
CA ASN A 9 -49.20 -12.17 -21.80
C ASN A 9 -48.82 -13.56 -22.37
N SER A 10 -48.53 -14.44 -21.39
CA SER A 10 -48.38 -15.91 -21.31
C SER A 10 -47.20 -16.64 -22.00
N THR A 11 -46.73 -17.67 -21.26
CA THR A 11 -45.58 -18.61 -21.38
C THR A 11 -44.17 -18.04 -21.25
N SER A 12 -43.57 -18.18 -20.04
CA SER A 12 -42.24 -17.68 -19.57
C SER A 12 -41.57 -16.68 -20.51
N LYS A 13 -42.29 -15.58 -20.77
CA LYS A 13 -41.95 -14.66 -21.85
C LYS A 13 -40.79 -13.84 -21.36
N ALA A 14 -39.62 -14.15 -21.92
CA ALA A 14 -38.45 -13.37 -21.67
C ALA A 14 -38.72 -11.92 -22.09
N GLU A 15 -38.72 -11.01 -21.12
CA GLU A 15 -39.12 -9.61 -21.27
C GLU A 15 -37.93 -8.82 -21.80
N LYS A 16 -38.10 -8.15 -22.94
CA LYS A 16 -37.07 -7.28 -23.49
C LYS A 16 -37.15 -5.93 -22.81
N ILE A 17 -36.05 -5.51 -22.20
CA ILE A 17 -35.89 -4.19 -21.62
C ILE A 17 -34.94 -3.36 -22.48
N SER A 18 -35.21 -2.07 -22.59
CA SER A 18 -34.30 -1.12 -23.22
C SER A 18 -33.89 -0.08 -22.20
N TRP A 19 -32.62 0.31 -22.23
CA TRP A 19 -32.11 1.40 -21.41
C TRP A 19 -31.91 2.61 -22.30
N SER A 20 -32.50 3.74 -21.91
CA SER A 20 -32.31 5.01 -22.61
C SER A 20 -31.90 6.12 -21.66
N SER A 21 -31.13 7.06 -22.18
CA SER A 21 -30.78 8.32 -21.50
C SER A 21 -30.81 9.44 -22.54
N ASN A 22 -31.50 10.54 -22.22
CA ASN A 22 -31.66 11.69 -23.11
C ASN A 22 -32.15 11.32 -24.53
N GLY A 23 -33.07 10.35 -24.64
CA GLY A 23 -33.63 9.91 -25.93
C GLY A 23 -32.73 8.97 -26.75
N LEU A 24 -31.52 8.65 -26.27
CA LEU A 24 -30.62 7.68 -26.91
C LEU A 24 -30.76 6.31 -26.24
N ILE A 25 -30.91 5.25 -27.04
CA ILE A 25 -30.89 3.87 -26.55
C ILE A 25 -29.44 3.46 -26.31
N LEU A 26 -29.13 3.13 -25.06
CA LEU A 26 -27.80 2.75 -24.60
C LEU A 26 -27.59 1.23 -24.60
N GLY A 27 -28.67 0.45 -24.68
CA GLY A 27 -28.59 -1.00 -24.75
C GLY A 27 -29.94 -1.67 -24.66
N PHE A 28 -29.92 -2.98 -24.93
CA PHE A 28 -31.05 -3.87 -24.74
C PHE A 28 -30.67 -5.03 -23.83
N GLY A 29 -31.62 -5.46 -23.02
CA GLY A 29 -31.48 -6.61 -22.15
C GLY A 29 -32.68 -7.54 -22.30
N GLN A 30 -32.48 -8.80 -21.93
CA GLN A 30 -33.55 -9.77 -21.82
C GLN A 30 -33.62 -10.28 -20.38
N LEU A 31 -34.75 -10.01 -19.74
CA LEU A 31 -35.07 -10.51 -18.41
C LEU A 31 -35.81 -11.83 -18.54
N GLN A 32 -35.43 -12.80 -17.72
CA GLN A 32 -36.20 -14.03 -17.54
C GLN A 32 -36.69 -14.09 -16.10
N GLU A 33 -38.00 -14.27 -15.94
CA GLU A 33 -38.59 -14.52 -14.64
C GLU A 33 -38.15 -15.90 -14.12
N THR A 34 -37.65 -15.92 -12.90
CA THR A 34 -37.26 -17.13 -12.17
C THR A 34 -38.44 -17.61 -11.32
N ASN A 35 -38.37 -18.85 -10.80
CA ASN A 35 -39.46 -19.53 -10.07
C ASN A 35 -39.95 -18.83 -8.78
N LYS A 36 -39.50 -17.62 -8.46
CA LYS A 36 -39.87 -16.85 -7.25
C LYS A 36 -40.28 -15.41 -7.54
N GLY A 37 -40.66 -15.07 -8.78
CA GLY A 37 -40.99 -13.70 -9.17
C GLY A 37 -39.79 -12.74 -9.16
N HIS A 38 -38.57 -13.29 -9.15
CA HIS A 38 -37.34 -12.52 -9.35
C HIS A 38 -36.90 -12.63 -10.80
N TYR A 39 -36.34 -11.56 -11.35
CA TYR A 39 -35.88 -11.53 -12.74
C TYR A 39 -34.36 -11.66 -12.80
N GLN A 40 -33.87 -12.48 -13.72
CA GLN A 40 -32.45 -12.57 -14.03
C GLN A 40 -32.21 -12.05 -15.46
N VAL A 41 -31.19 -11.22 -15.63
CA VAL A 41 -30.73 -10.78 -16.96
C VAL A 41 -30.02 -11.97 -17.61
N GLN A 42 -30.55 -12.48 -18.71
CA GLN A 42 -29.91 -13.56 -19.47
C GLN A 42 -28.94 -13.03 -20.54
N GLN A 43 -29.34 -11.96 -21.23
CA GLN A 43 -28.59 -11.39 -22.33
C GLN A 43 -28.64 -9.87 -22.21
N TYR A 44 -27.52 -9.22 -22.47
CA TYR A 44 -27.45 -7.77 -22.56
C TYR A 44 -26.49 -7.37 -23.67
N HIS A 45 -26.82 -6.29 -24.36
CA HIS A 45 -25.98 -5.68 -25.38
C HIS A 45 -25.98 -4.17 -25.17
N PHE A 46 -24.81 -3.60 -24.97
CA PHE A 46 -24.63 -2.16 -24.78
C PHE A 46 -24.11 -1.55 -26.07
N PHE A 47 -24.73 -0.45 -26.50
CA PHE A 47 -24.23 0.35 -27.61
C PHE A 47 -23.38 1.47 -27.04
N LEU A 48 -22.07 1.35 -27.22
CA LEU A 48 -21.17 2.48 -27.05
C LEU A 48 -21.20 3.28 -28.35
N PRO A 49 -21.67 4.54 -28.35
CA PRO A 49 -21.70 5.33 -29.57
C PRO A 49 -20.28 5.55 -30.08
N THR A 50 -20.07 5.25 -31.36
CA THR A 50 -18.77 5.28 -32.03
C THR A 50 -18.29 6.69 -32.38
N ASN A 51 -19.14 7.72 -32.23
CA ASN A 51 -18.79 9.09 -32.60
C ASN A 51 -18.70 10.00 -31.36
N SER A 52 -17.48 10.27 -30.93
CA SER A 52 -17.12 11.07 -29.74
C SER A 52 -17.40 12.57 -29.86
N SER A 53 -17.86 13.04 -31.02
CA SER A 53 -18.05 14.46 -31.31
C SER A 53 -19.42 15.02 -30.91
N GLY A 54 -20.42 14.15 -30.65
CA GLY A 54 -21.81 14.57 -30.42
C GLY A 54 -22.26 14.65 -28.96
N SER A 55 -21.44 14.23 -28.00
CA SER A 55 -21.84 14.27 -26.59
C SER A 55 -20.66 14.48 -25.67
N THR A 56 -20.46 15.73 -25.26
CA THR A 56 -19.41 16.14 -24.33
C THR A 56 -19.57 15.52 -22.94
N ASN A 57 -20.74 14.96 -22.60
CA ASN A 57 -21.05 14.47 -21.25
C ASN A 57 -21.46 12.98 -21.19
N LEU A 58 -21.66 12.31 -22.33
CA LEU A 58 -22.10 10.90 -22.31
C LEU A 58 -21.01 9.97 -21.81
N PHE A 59 -19.74 10.24 -22.14
CA PHE A 59 -18.62 9.46 -21.63
C PHE A 59 -18.56 9.53 -20.10
N GLU A 60 -18.71 10.73 -19.54
CA GLU A 60 -18.72 10.94 -18.09
C GLU A 60 -19.94 10.31 -17.42
N ALA A 61 -21.13 10.42 -18.03
CA ALA A 61 -22.35 9.81 -17.48
C ALA A 61 -22.33 8.27 -17.52
N VAL A 62 -21.81 7.68 -18.61
CA VAL A 62 -21.66 6.23 -18.77
C VAL A 62 -20.55 5.71 -17.86
N GLU A 63 -19.42 6.41 -17.79
CA GLU A 63 -18.34 6.07 -16.85
C GLU A 63 -18.81 6.17 -15.41
N HIS A 64 -19.56 7.22 -15.06
CA HIS A 64 -20.16 7.38 -13.74
C HIS A 64 -21.12 6.24 -13.41
N GLU A 65 -21.93 5.80 -14.36
CA GLU A 65 -22.87 4.69 -14.14
C GLU A 65 -22.16 3.33 -14.04
N ILE A 66 -21.13 3.08 -14.85
CA ILE A 66 -20.26 1.89 -14.71
C ILE A 66 -19.58 1.88 -13.35
N ARG A 67 -19.01 3.02 -12.91
CA ARG A 67 -18.42 3.18 -11.58
C ARG A 67 -19.45 2.94 -10.48
N ARG A 68 -20.68 3.45 -10.65
CA ARG A 68 -21.78 3.24 -9.70
C ARG A 68 -22.16 1.77 -9.58
N LEU A 69 -22.34 1.07 -10.70
CA LEU A 69 -22.69 -0.35 -10.74
C LEU A 69 -21.56 -1.22 -10.19
N ALA A 70 -20.32 -0.94 -10.55
CA ALA A 70 -19.14 -1.60 -10.01
C ALA A 70 -19.06 -1.43 -8.48
N ARG A 71 -19.31 -0.22 -7.97
CA ARG A 71 -19.39 0.06 -6.52
C ARG A 71 -20.46 -0.79 -5.84
N VAL A 72 -21.68 -0.85 -6.39
CA VAL A 72 -22.78 -1.64 -5.81
C VAL A 72 -22.43 -3.14 -5.77
N CYS A 73 -21.87 -3.68 -6.85
CA CYS A 73 -21.42 -5.07 -6.88
C CYS A 73 -20.29 -5.33 -5.86
N LEU A 74 -19.34 -4.41 -5.75
CA LEU A 74 -18.25 -4.49 -4.77
C LEU A 74 -18.80 -4.40 -3.33
N GLU A 75 -19.77 -3.51 -3.07
CA GLU A 75 -20.44 -3.35 -1.79
C GLU A 75 -21.16 -4.64 -1.38
N ILE A 76 -21.91 -5.28 -2.29
CA ILE A 76 -22.57 -6.56 -2.05
C ILE A 76 -21.54 -7.66 -1.75
N GLU A 77 -20.45 -7.72 -2.51
CA GLU A 77 -19.48 -8.81 -2.37
C GLU A 77 -18.57 -8.63 -1.14
N ILE A 78 -18.22 -7.40 -0.81
CA ILE A 78 -17.47 -7.06 0.41
C ILE A 78 -18.36 -7.22 1.64
N SER A 79 -19.62 -6.78 1.60
CA SER A 79 -20.54 -6.94 2.75
C SER A 79 -20.89 -8.40 3.03
N LYS A 80 -20.95 -9.26 2.01
CA LYS A 80 -21.04 -10.72 2.20
C LYS A 80 -19.82 -11.31 2.92
N ASN A 81 -18.63 -10.74 2.71
CA ASN A 81 -17.37 -11.30 3.16
C ASN A 81 -16.77 -10.62 4.41
N ILE A 82 -17.22 -9.42 4.76
CA ILE A 82 -16.69 -8.62 5.87
C ILE A 82 -17.86 -8.08 6.69
N LYS A 83 -18.04 -8.64 7.89
CA LYS A 83 -18.98 -8.12 8.89
C LYS A 83 -18.48 -6.72 9.34
N ASN A 84 -19.19 -5.68 8.91
CA ASN A 84 -19.09 -4.26 9.29
C ASN A 84 -18.03 -3.41 8.55
N ILE A 85 -18.38 -2.88 7.38
CA ILE A 85 -17.81 -1.64 6.82
C ILE A 85 -18.96 -0.66 6.55
N THR A 86 -18.81 0.60 6.97
CA THR A 86 -19.83 1.65 6.81
C THR A 86 -19.67 2.41 5.49
N LYS A 87 -20.81 2.87 4.95
CA LYS A 87 -20.97 3.58 3.66
C LYS A 87 -20.04 4.79 3.46
N ASN A 88 -19.58 5.42 4.54
CA ASN A 88 -18.69 6.58 4.50
C ASN A 88 -17.26 6.26 4.04
N ASN A 89 -16.84 4.99 4.09
CA ASN A 89 -15.47 4.58 3.75
C ASN A 89 -15.22 4.47 2.23
N LEU A 90 -16.26 4.54 1.39
CA LEU A 90 -16.17 4.22 -0.04
C LEU A 90 -16.36 5.43 -0.99
N GLN A 91 -16.69 6.61 -0.45
CA GLN A 91 -16.98 7.80 -1.26
C GLN A 91 -15.73 8.54 -1.78
N ARG A 92 -14.50 8.07 -1.53
CA ARG A 92 -13.29 8.93 -1.69
C ARG A 92 -12.28 8.54 -2.77
N PHE A 93 -12.56 7.53 -3.60
CA PHE A 93 -11.66 7.05 -4.66
C PHE A 93 -12.05 7.64 -6.02
N GLU A 94 -11.66 8.88 -6.31
CA GLU A 94 -12.08 9.55 -7.55
C GLU A 94 -11.00 9.75 -8.62
N LYS A 95 -9.71 9.50 -8.36
CA LYS A 95 -8.67 9.65 -9.41
C LYS A 95 -7.50 8.68 -9.24
N ILE A 96 -7.47 7.61 -10.04
CA ILE A 96 -6.27 6.81 -10.31
C ILE A 96 -6.36 6.30 -11.76
N ASN A 97 -5.70 6.99 -12.69
CA ASN A 97 -5.43 6.52 -14.04
C ASN A 97 -3.91 6.55 -14.23
N ASP A 98 -3.24 5.41 -14.02
CA ASP A 98 -2.13 4.93 -14.86
C ASP A 98 -1.72 3.54 -14.36
N PHE A 99 -1.82 2.53 -15.22
CA PHE A 99 -1.64 1.12 -14.85
C PHE A 99 -0.46 0.51 -15.63
N GLY A 100 0.69 0.38 -14.96
CA GLY A 100 1.88 -0.30 -15.49
C GLY A 100 1.76 -1.84 -15.40
N SER A 101 2.52 -2.56 -16.22
CA SER A 101 2.53 -4.02 -16.29
C SER A 101 3.28 -4.69 -15.14
N VAL A 102 2.77 -5.82 -14.62
CA VAL A 102 3.51 -6.71 -13.71
C VAL A 102 4.48 -7.58 -14.52
N ILE A 103 5.74 -7.65 -14.09
CA ILE A 103 6.70 -8.64 -14.59
C ILE A 103 6.64 -9.85 -13.67
N VAL A 104 6.05 -10.95 -14.14
CA VAL A 104 6.12 -12.25 -13.47
C VAL A 104 7.35 -12.98 -14.03
N LEU A 105 8.41 -13.09 -13.23
CA LEU A 105 9.57 -13.90 -13.57
C LEU A 105 9.28 -15.35 -13.15
N SER A 106 8.61 -16.12 -14.02
CA SER A 106 8.55 -17.57 -13.85
C SER A 106 9.85 -18.17 -14.39
N TRP A 107 10.64 -18.82 -13.53
CA TRP A 107 11.68 -19.74 -13.98
C TRP A 107 10.94 -20.95 -14.55
N LEU A 108 10.78 -20.99 -15.88
CA LEU A 108 10.05 -22.08 -16.55
C LEU A 108 10.92 -23.33 -16.56
N ASP A 109 10.43 -24.40 -15.91
CA ASP A 109 10.75 -25.77 -16.28
C ASP A 109 10.11 -26.06 -17.64
N CYS A 110 10.84 -25.77 -18.71
CA CYS A 110 10.47 -26.25 -20.04
C CYS A 110 10.72 -27.76 -20.09
N ILE A 111 9.66 -28.57 -19.93
CA ILE A 111 9.75 -30.01 -20.20
C ILE A 111 9.96 -30.18 -21.70
N ASN A 112 11.19 -30.58 -22.07
CA ASN A 112 11.58 -30.88 -23.43
C ASN A 112 11.19 -32.33 -23.76
N THR A 113 9.95 -32.53 -24.23
CA THR A 113 9.54 -33.81 -24.83
C THR A 113 9.57 -33.70 -26.35
N ASN A 114 10.52 -34.39 -26.97
CA ASN A 114 10.54 -34.75 -28.40
C ASN A 114 10.48 -33.59 -29.42
N GLY A 115 11.15 -32.46 -29.15
CA GLY A 115 11.56 -31.52 -30.20
C GLY A 115 10.48 -30.59 -30.75
N VAL A 116 9.32 -30.46 -30.10
CA VAL A 116 8.33 -29.42 -30.44
C VAL A 116 7.91 -28.68 -29.17
N SER A 117 8.58 -27.55 -28.89
CA SER A 117 8.21 -26.61 -27.83
C SER A 117 7.04 -25.72 -28.27
N SER A 118 5.82 -26.24 -28.15
CA SER A 118 4.60 -25.47 -28.39
C SER A 118 3.96 -25.08 -27.05
N CYS A 119 4.28 -23.88 -26.54
CA CYS A 119 3.55 -23.27 -25.43
C CYS A 119 2.28 -22.61 -25.98
N THR A 120 1.15 -23.32 -25.98
CA THR A 120 -0.16 -22.75 -26.31
C THR A 120 -0.82 -22.19 -25.05
N SER A 121 -0.62 -20.90 -24.79
CA SER A 121 -1.36 -20.17 -23.77
C SER A 121 -2.81 -19.99 -24.22
N SER A 122 -3.72 -20.80 -23.68
CA SER A 122 -5.17 -20.64 -23.85
C SER A 122 -5.62 -19.27 -23.28
N PRO A 123 -6.41 -18.47 -24.01
CA PRO A 123 -6.91 -17.18 -23.53
C PRO A 123 -8.11 -17.43 -22.61
N THR A 124 -7.86 -17.88 -21.38
CA THR A 124 -8.85 -17.74 -20.31
C THR A 124 -8.89 -16.26 -19.92
N ASN A 125 -10.11 -15.70 -19.83
CA ASN A 125 -10.40 -14.36 -19.32
C ASN A 125 -10.00 -14.26 -17.84
N SER A 126 -8.69 -14.30 -17.58
CA SER A 126 -8.09 -14.14 -16.27
C SER A 126 -8.16 -12.65 -15.94
N PHE A 127 -8.83 -12.35 -14.82
CA PHE A 127 -8.77 -11.05 -14.18
C PHE A 127 -7.29 -10.77 -13.86
N LYS A 128 -6.61 -9.99 -14.69
CA LYS A 128 -5.23 -9.56 -14.43
C LYS A 128 -5.28 -8.47 -13.38
N ILE A 129 -5.25 -8.87 -12.12
CA ILE A 129 -5.04 -7.93 -11.02
C ILE A 129 -3.55 -7.58 -11.03
N ASN A 130 -3.26 -6.30 -11.23
CA ASN A 130 -1.92 -5.76 -11.15
C ASN A 130 -1.45 -5.76 -9.69
N ALA A 131 -0.34 -6.42 -9.40
CA ALA A 131 0.22 -6.49 -8.06
C ALA A 131 0.58 -5.09 -7.52
N ASN A 132 1.00 -4.18 -8.40
CA ASN A 132 1.25 -2.78 -8.05
C ASN A 132 0.00 -2.12 -7.47
N ASP A 133 -1.14 -2.26 -8.14
CA ASP A 133 -2.40 -1.64 -7.72
C ASP A 133 -2.89 -2.19 -6.38
N LEU A 134 -2.71 -3.50 -6.17
CA LEU A 134 -3.06 -4.13 -4.90
C LEU A 134 -2.21 -3.57 -3.75
N ILE A 135 -0.91 -3.37 -3.98
CA ILE A 135 -0.02 -2.75 -3.00
C ILE A 135 -0.38 -1.28 -2.79
N ASP A 136 -0.65 -0.53 -3.84
CA ASP A 136 -1.02 0.89 -3.75
C ASP A 136 -2.35 1.08 -3.00
N LEU A 137 -3.34 0.19 -3.25
CA LEU A 137 -4.59 0.14 -2.49
C LEU A 137 -4.34 -0.17 -1.00
N SER A 138 -3.45 -1.12 -0.72
CA SER A 138 -3.07 -1.51 0.65
C SER A 138 -2.38 -0.35 1.38
N ILE A 139 -1.48 0.37 0.70
CA ILE A 139 -0.84 1.58 1.22
C ILE A 139 -1.90 2.64 1.55
N SER A 140 -2.84 2.89 0.63
CA SER A 140 -3.92 3.87 0.85
C SER A 140 -4.74 3.52 2.09
N ALA A 141 -5.14 2.25 2.24
CA ALA A 141 -5.88 1.78 3.41
C ALA A 141 -5.08 1.97 4.72
N ILE A 142 -3.77 1.69 4.71
CA ILE A 142 -2.89 1.92 5.87
C ILE A 142 -2.81 3.40 6.21
N ILE A 143 -2.64 4.28 5.21
CA ILE A 143 -2.60 5.74 5.40
C ILE A 143 -3.91 6.22 6.03
N ASP A 144 -5.05 5.72 5.57
CA ASP A 144 -6.35 6.07 6.12
C ASP A 144 -6.51 5.60 7.56
N MET A 145 -6.06 4.38 7.90
CA MET A 145 -6.01 3.93 9.30
C MET A 145 -5.12 4.84 10.16
N ILE A 146 -3.93 5.22 9.69
CA ILE A 146 -3.03 6.13 10.41
C ILE A 146 -3.72 7.47 10.69
N LYS A 147 -4.48 7.99 9.73
CA LYS A 147 -5.24 9.24 9.88
C LYS A 147 -6.39 9.07 10.88
N VAL A 148 -7.20 8.01 10.75
CA VAL A 148 -8.40 7.76 11.57
C VAL A 148 -8.05 7.51 13.03
N TYR A 149 -7.04 6.67 13.29
CA TYR A 149 -6.62 6.33 14.66
C TYR A 149 -5.62 7.33 15.26
N ASN A 150 -5.39 8.47 14.59
CA ASN A 150 -4.42 9.48 14.99
C ASN A 150 -3.01 8.92 15.28
N LEU A 151 -2.60 7.89 14.54
CA LEU A 151 -1.29 7.24 14.66
C LEU A 151 -0.21 8.00 13.87
N ARG A 152 -0.42 9.30 13.62
CA ARG A 152 0.50 10.17 12.86
C ARG A 152 1.85 10.33 13.55
N LYS A 153 1.90 10.05 14.86
CA LYS A 153 3.09 10.15 15.71
C LYS A 153 3.42 8.80 16.31
N ILE A 154 4.60 8.30 16.02
CA ILE A 154 5.18 7.12 16.66
C ILE A 154 6.08 7.59 17.80
N LYS A 155 5.90 7.03 18.99
CA LYS A 155 6.82 7.27 20.11
C LYS A 155 8.15 6.56 19.84
N LEU A 156 9.25 7.30 19.97
CA LEU A 156 10.60 6.76 19.90
C LEU A 156 11.07 6.37 21.31
N PRO A 157 11.79 5.26 21.48
CA PRO A 157 12.32 4.86 22.77
C PRO A 157 13.39 5.85 23.25
N ASN A 158 13.48 6.03 24.57
CA ASN A 158 14.54 6.84 25.17
C ASN A 158 15.92 6.23 24.85
N ILE A 159 16.91 7.08 24.62
CA ILE A 159 18.28 6.66 24.31
C ILE A 159 19.16 6.92 25.52
N ASN A 160 20.07 5.99 25.80
CA ASN A 160 21.24 6.23 26.62
C ASN A 160 22.42 5.56 25.92
N ALA A 161 23.29 6.36 25.30
CA ALA A 161 24.41 5.87 24.51
C ALA A 161 25.71 6.58 24.87
N VAL A 162 26.82 5.86 24.74
CA VAL A 162 28.17 6.40 24.90
C VAL A 162 28.73 6.70 23.52
N LEU A 163 29.18 7.94 23.31
CA LEU A 163 29.87 8.39 22.11
C LEU A 163 31.37 8.33 22.37
N ILE A 164 32.11 7.57 21.57
CA ILE A 164 33.57 7.53 21.66
C ILE A 164 34.10 8.29 20.46
N SER A 165 34.93 9.31 20.70
CA SER A 165 35.66 9.99 19.65
C SER A 165 37.16 9.77 19.82
N ASN A 166 37.84 9.44 18.72
CA ASN A 166 39.31 9.35 18.69
C ASN A 166 39.93 10.72 18.41
N LEU A 167 39.36 11.79 18.98
CA LEU A 167 39.87 13.14 18.82
C LEU A 167 41.08 13.35 19.76
N GLY A 168 42.27 12.99 19.29
CA GLY A 168 43.55 13.16 20.00
C GLY A 168 44.09 11.89 20.66
N VAL A 169 45.23 12.00 21.35
CA VAL A 169 45.95 10.88 22.00
C VAL A 169 45.16 10.28 23.16
N PHE A 170 44.28 11.07 23.78
CA PHE A 170 43.37 10.64 24.84
C PHE A 170 41.93 10.73 24.32
N GLY A 171 41.40 9.64 23.76
CA GLY A 171 40.05 9.59 23.22
C GLY A 171 39.01 10.11 24.22
N VAL A 172 38.21 11.10 23.82
CA VAL A 172 37.20 11.71 24.69
C VAL A 172 35.91 10.90 24.60
N LYS A 173 35.43 10.46 25.77
CA LYS A 173 34.12 9.79 25.92
C LYS A 173 33.03 10.84 26.15
N GLY A 174 31.95 10.73 25.40
CA GLY A 174 30.71 11.44 25.61
C GLY A 174 29.57 10.49 25.96
N GLN A 175 28.51 11.02 26.55
CA GLN A 175 27.27 10.31 26.82
C GLN A 175 26.10 11.15 26.34
N ILE A 176 25.21 10.54 25.56
CA ILE A 176 23.97 11.14 25.10
C ILE A 176 22.79 10.40 25.74
N GLN A 177 21.87 11.17 26.29
CA GLN A 177 20.56 10.68 26.71
C GLN A 177 19.47 11.46 25.99
N THR A 178 18.43 10.78 25.51
CA THR A 178 17.27 11.41 24.88
C THR A 178 15.98 10.92 25.51
N PHE A 179 14.98 11.79 25.55
CA PHE A 179 13.71 11.53 26.23
C PHE A 179 12.54 12.03 25.40
N ASN A 180 11.45 11.26 25.43
CA ASN A 180 10.17 11.63 24.82
C ASN A 180 10.31 11.96 23.32
N GLY A 181 10.98 11.06 22.60
CA GLY A 181 11.13 11.18 21.16
C GLY A 181 9.83 10.82 20.43
N THR A 182 9.60 11.45 19.28
CA THR A 182 8.51 11.14 18.36
C THR A 182 8.99 11.16 16.91
N PHE A 183 8.39 10.30 16.09
CA PHE A 183 8.57 10.23 14.65
C PHE A 183 7.23 10.46 13.96
N GLU A 184 7.21 11.34 12.96
CA GLU A 184 6.04 11.71 12.17
C GLU A 184 6.39 11.61 10.68
N GLY A 185 5.39 11.43 9.82
CA GLY A 185 5.58 11.41 8.36
C GLY A 185 5.13 10.15 7.64
N LEU A 186 4.70 9.11 8.37
CA LEU A 186 4.24 7.84 7.79
C LEU A 186 3.08 7.99 6.79
N THR A 187 2.28 9.04 6.90
CA THR A 187 1.19 9.31 5.96
C THR A 187 1.67 9.72 4.56
N THR A 188 2.98 9.94 4.39
CA THR A 188 3.61 10.25 3.09
C THR A 188 4.26 9.02 2.45
N ILE A 189 4.02 7.83 3.01
CA ILE A 189 4.50 6.58 2.42
C ILE A 189 3.85 6.37 1.05
N LYS A 190 4.65 5.96 0.08
CA LYS A 190 4.21 5.58 -1.26
C LYS A 190 5.10 4.48 -1.80
N ARG A 191 4.63 3.73 -2.79
CA ARG A 191 5.48 2.82 -3.55
C ARG A 191 6.50 3.62 -4.37
N THR A 192 7.73 3.12 -4.50
CA THR A 192 8.82 3.74 -5.26
C THR A 192 9.39 2.85 -6.37
N ALA A 193 9.04 1.56 -6.36
CA ALA A 193 9.45 0.60 -7.38
C ALA A 193 8.30 -0.36 -7.69
N ASP A 194 8.37 -1.04 -8.82
CA ASP A 194 7.40 -2.08 -9.15
C ASP A 194 7.50 -3.27 -8.20
N VAL A 195 6.36 -3.90 -7.98
CA VAL A 195 6.23 -5.12 -7.20
C VAL A 195 6.84 -6.27 -7.97
N ILE A 196 7.82 -6.92 -7.36
CA ILE A 196 8.46 -8.11 -7.89
C ILE A 196 7.84 -9.31 -7.18
N LEU A 197 7.18 -10.19 -7.93
CA LEU A 197 6.67 -11.47 -7.45
C LEU A 197 7.57 -12.59 -7.97
N LEU A 198 8.23 -13.29 -7.05
CA LEU A 198 9.01 -14.48 -7.33
C LEU A 198 8.24 -15.71 -6.87
N ARG A 199 8.32 -16.79 -7.65
CA ARG A 199 7.71 -18.07 -7.33
C ARG A 199 8.77 -19.17 -7.38
N GLU A 200 8.87 -19.91 -6.29
CA GLU A 200 9.75 -21.07 -6.15
C GLU A 200 8.90 -22.25 -5.66
N GLY A 201 8.45 -23.10 -6.59
CA GLY A 201 7.46 -24.15 -6.30
C GLY A 201 6.13 -23.55 -5.84
N HIS A 202 5.74 -23.82 -4.59
CA HIS A 202 4.58 -23.19 -3.94
C HIS A 202 4.95 -22.13 -2.89
N LYS A 203 6.20 -21.64 -2.90
CA LYS A 203 6.61 -20.45 -2.16
C LYS A 203 6.51 -19.23 -3.08
N TYR A 204 5.86 -18.18 -2.59
CA TYR A 204 5.74 -16.90 -3.28
C TYR A 204 6.45 -15.83 -2.46
N THR A 205 7.32 -15.05 -3.08
CA THR A 205 8.02 -13.94 -2.44
C THR A 205 7.68 -12.65 -3.17
N VAL A 206 7.15 -11.69 -2.42
CA VAL A 206 6.78 -10.36 -2.89
C VAL A 206 7.81 -9.36 -2.36
N SER A 207 8.49 -8.67 -3.26
CA SER A 207 9.44 -7.60 -2.94
C SER A 207 8.94 -6.28 -3.51
N CYS A 208 8.98 -5.22 -2.69
CA CYS A 208 8.51 -3.90 -3.11
C CYS A 208 9.34 -2.78 -2.47
N GLY A 209 9.60 -1.74 -3.26
CA GLY A 209 10.20 -0.49 -2.78
C GLY A 209 9.14 0.49 -2.30
N PHE A 210 9.38 1.14 -1.17
CA PHE A 210 8.55 2.18 -0.59
C PHE A 210 9.39 3.42 -0.30
N GLY A 211 8.75 4.58 -0.24
CA GLY A 211 9.37 5.85 0.05
C GLY A 211 8.51 6.68 0.98
N ILE A 212 9.13 7.32 1.98
CA ILE A 212 8.51 8.34 2.83
C ILE A 212 9.12 9.67 2.41
N SER A 213 8.30 10.53 1.80
CA SER A 213 8.81 11.79 1.21
C SER A 213 9.32 12.76 2.28
N ASN A 214 8.60 12.90 3.39
CA ASN A 214 8.97 13.80 4.47
C ASN A 214 8.69 13.16 5.82
N ALA A 215 9.71 13.13 6.68
CA ALA A 215 9.59 12.70 8.06
C ALA A 215 10.16 13.73 9.02
N ILE A 216 9.52 13.85 10.18
CA ILE A 216 9.94 14.75 11.24
C ILE A 216 10.21 13.92 12.50
N VAL A 217 11.38 14.14 13.08
CA VAL A 217 11.77 13.58 14.36
C VAL A 217 11.84 14.69 15.39
N ARG A 218 11.09 14.56 16.48
CA ARG A 218 11.15 15.50 17.60
C ARG A 218 11.61 14.78 18.85
N ILE A 219 12.66 15.28 19.48
CA ILE A 219 13.11 14.84 20.81
C ILE A 219 12.97 16.05 21.72
N ASN A 220 12.04 15.96 22.66
CA ASN A 220 11.71 17.09 23.52
C ASN A 220 12.86 17.44 24.48
N LYS A 221 13.61 16.41 24.91
CA LYS A 221 14.73 16.60 25.83
C LYS A 221 15.89 15.68 25.49
N TYR A 222 17.08 16.25 25.39
CA TYR A 222 18.34 15.52 25.39
C TYR A 222 19.27 16.04 26.48
N LYS A 223 20.20 15.18 26.91
CA LYS A 223 21.36 15.52 27.74
C LYS A 223 22.59 15.00 27.04
N LEU A 224 23.54 15.87 26.74
CA LEU A 224 24.83 15.50 26.16
C LEU A 224 25.93 15.89 27.14
N LYS A 225 26.67 14.89 27.61
CA LYS A 225 27.90 15.06 28.39
C LYS A 225 29.07 14.75 27.50
N TYR A 226 30.05 15.64 27.40
CA TYR A 226 31.23 15.41 26.57
C TYR A 226 32.45 16.06 27.23
N GLY A 227 33.31 15.25 27.87
CA GLY A 227 34.33 15.79 28.77
C GLY A 227 33.71 16.59 29.92
N LEU A 228 34.14 17.85 30.09
CA LEU A 228 33.62 18.77 31.12
C LEU A 228 32.34 19.51 30.69
N ILE A 229 31.92 19.36 29.43
CA ILE A 229 30.78 20.07 28.87
C ILE A 229 29.50 19.28 29.12
N ASN A 230 28.47 19.96 29.61
CA ASN A 230 27.12 19.43 29.77
C ASN A 230 26.13 20.31 29.03
N ILE A 231 25.35 19.72 28.12
CA ILE A 231 24.37 20.43 27.29
C ILE A 231 23.02 19.76 27.47
N CYS A 232 21.98 20.56 27.56
CA CYS A 232 20.60 20.10 27.60
C CYS A 232 19.76 20.92 26.61
N GLY A 233 18.85 20.26 25.91
CA GLY A 233 17.97 20.94 24.96
C GLY A 233 17.01 20.00 24.29
N GLY A 234 16.52 20.38 23.12
CA GLY A 234 15.68 19.55 22.23
C GLY A 234 16.36 19.30 20.89
N ILE A 235 15.90 18.28 20.18
CA ILE A 235 16.36 17.95 18.83
C ILE A 235 15.15 17.95 17.91
N LEU A 236 15.25 18.69 16.80
CA LEU A 236 14.32 18.62 15.69
C LEU A 236 15.10 18.11 14.47
N GLY A 237 14.80 16.89 14.04
CA GLY A 237 15.31 16.31 12.82
C GLY A 237 14.26 16.37 11.72
N THR A 238 14.65 16.78 10.52
CA THR A 238 13.85 16.62 9.31
C THR A 238 14.59 15.70 8.36
N VAL A 239 13.88 14.69 7.85
CA VAL A 239 14.42 13.69 6.93
C VAL A 239 13.58 13.74 5.67
N GLU A 240 14.25 13.97 4.54
CA GLU A 240 13.65 13.90 3.22
C GLU A 240 13.98 12.55 2.59
N ASN A 241 13.02 12.01 1.83
CA ASN A 241 13.20 10.83 0.98
C ASN A 241 13.83 9.62 1.70
N ILE A 242 13.09 9.03 2.64
CA ILE A 242 13.49 7.73 3.21
C ILE A 242 13.02 6.64 2.24
N ALA A 243 13.95 5.87 1.67
CA ALA A 243 13.61 4.70 0.87
C ALA A 243 13.70 3.43 1.71
N LEU A 244 12.70 2.58 1.57
CA LEU A 244 12.51 1.31 2.25
C LEU A 244 12.37 0.21 1.21
N LYS A 245 12.98 -0.94 1.44
CA LYS A 245 12.68 -2.17 0.72
C LYS A 245 12.05 -3.14 1.70
N ALA A 246 10.91 -3.72 1.34
CA ALA A 246 10.29 -4.77 2.12
C ALA A 246 10.08 -6.02 1.27
N GLU A 247 10.24 -7.17 1.91
CA GLU A 247 10.09 -8.48 1.31
C GLU A 247 9.25 -9.37 2.22
N ILE A 248 8.21 -9.97 1.65
CA ILE A 248 7.28 -10.86 2.35
C ILE A 248 7.20 -12.14 1.54
N SER A 249 7.23 -13.29 2.21
CA SER A 249 7.00 -14.58 1.57
C SER A 249 5.76 -15.27 2.12
N VAL A 250 5.14 -16.09 1.27
CA VAL A 250 4.05 -16.99 1.61
C VAL A 250 4.44 -18.37 1.13
N ASP A 251 4.59 -19.31 2.06
CA ASP A 251 4.98 -20.69 1.77
C ASP A 251 3.78 -21.63 1.93
N TYR A 252 3.37 -22.25 0.82
CA TYR A 252 2.30 -23.24 0.81
C TYR A 252 2.81 -24.69 0.76
N ASN A 253 4.14 -24.92 0.73
CA ASN A 253 4.71 -26.27 0.70
C ASN A 253 4.52 -27.02 2.03
N THR A 254 4.23 -26.31 3.12
CA THR A 254 3.94 -26.87 4.43
C THR A 254 2.45 -27.13 4.61
N PRO A 255 2.01 -28.12 5.42
CA PRO A 255 0.58 -28.40 5.63
C PRO A 255 -0.21 -27.17 6.11
N GLN A 256 0.42 -26.34 6.93
CA GLN A 256 -0.07 -25.02 7.31
C GLN A 256 0.69 -23.97 6.51
N CYS A 257 -0.01 -23.08 5.83
CA CYS A 257 0.54 -21.96 5.10
C CYS A 257 1.23 -20.99 6.07
N ILE A 258 2.44 -20.56 5.73
CA ILE A 258 3.22 -19.66 6.56
C ILE A 258 3.51 -18.37 5.79
N ILE A 259 3.03 -17.24 6.31
CA ILE A 259 3.46 -15.91 5.85
C ILE A 259 4.64 -15.48 6.71
N LYS A 260 5.73 -15.03 6.09
CA LYS A 260 6.90 -14.48 6.77
C LYS A 260 7.25 -13.12 6.22
N LEU A 261 7.61 -12.21 7.12
CA LEU A 261 8.32 -11.00 6.74
C LEU A 261 9.80 -11.38 6.60
N GLU A 262 10.31 -11.43 5.37
CA GLU A 262 11.69 -11.87 5.10
C GLU A 262 12.68 -10.75 5.41
N ASP A 263 12.38 -9.52 4.98
CA ASP A 263 13.27 -8.38 5.20
C ASP A 263 12.52 -7.04 5.17
N ILE A 264 12.98 -6.10 6.00
CA ILE A 264 12.64 -4.68 5.88
C ILE A 264 13.90 -3.89 6.15
N LYS A 265 14.37 -3.17 5.14
CA LYS A 265 15.57 -2.33 5.25
C LYS A 265 15.32 -0.96 4.70
N ILE A 266 15.86 0.04 5.38
CA ILE A 266 16.03 1.37 4.82
C ILE A 266 17.19 1.32 3.82
N SER A 267 16.89 1.36 2.53
CA SER A 267 17.90 1.39 1.47
C SER A 267 18.57 2.76 1.40
N GLU A 268 17.79 3.84 1.53
CA GLU A 268 18.27 5.21 1.47
C GLU A 268 17.68 6.03 2.62
N PHE A 269 18.52 6.88 3.20
CA PHE A 269 18.14 7.76 4.29
C PHE A 269 18.81 9.10 4.03
N ASP A 270 18.19 9.85 3.13
CA ASP A 270 18.76 11.06 2.58
C ASP A 270 18.66 12.23 3.55
N LYS A 271 19.19 13.39 3.09
CA LYS A 271 19.22 14.72 3.71
C LYS A 271 18.54 14.78 5.09
N LEU A 272 19.33 14.41 6.10
CA LEU A 272 18.96 14.58 7.50
C LEU A 272 19.46 15.95 7.94
N GLU A 273 18.55 16.89 8.10
CA GLU A 273 18.83 18.15 8.76
C GLU A 273 18.50 18.00 10.25
N VAL A 274 19.44 18.35 11.12
CA VAL A 274 19.25 18.25 12.57
C VAL A 274 19.48 19.61 13.22
N ARG A 275 18.47 20.10 13.91
CA ARG A 275 18.53 21.33 14.70
C ARG A 275 18.53 20.99 16.18
N PHE A 276 19.50 21.55 16.88
CA PHE A 276 19.61 21.45 18.33
C PHE A 276 19.20 22.77 18.96
N THR A 277 18.49 22.70 20.08
CA THR A 277 18.30 23.85 20.95
C THR A 277 19.17 23.70 22.20
N GLY A 278 19.38 24.79 22.95
CA GLY A 278 20.12 24.74 24.21
C GLY A 278 21.64 24.59 24.06
N LEU A 279 22.20 24.90 22.88
CA LEU A 279 23.65 24.89 22.65
C LEU A 279 24.39 26.05 23.35
N GLY A 280 23.68 27.11 23.79
CA GLY A 280 24.25 28.24 24.52
C GLY A 280 25.37 28.97 23.77
N VAL A 281 26.41 29.42 24.49
CA VAL A 281 27.61 30.08 23.92
C VAL A 281 28.49 29.15 23.08
N MET A 282 28.18 27.86 23.04
CA MET A 282 28.90 26.88 22.24
C MET A 282 28.39 26.83 20.79
N ASN A 283 27.98 27.95 20.20
CA ASN A 283 27.73 28.02 18.76
C ASN A 283 28.96 27.59 17.94
N SER A 284 30.16 27.66 18.53
CA SER A 284 31.40 27.08 18.01
C SER A 284 31.59 25.59 18.36
N PHE A 285 30.52 24.82 18.58
CA PHE A 285 30.62 23.37 18.61
C PHE A 285 31.36 22.92 17.36
N GLY A 286 32.53 22.31 17.54
CA GLY A 286 33.37 21.91 16.42
C GLY A 286 32.56 21.06 15.44
N SER A 287 32.65 21.37 14.15
CA SER A 287 31.99 20.65 13.05
C SER A 287 32.13 19.13 13.17
N LYS A 288 33.23 18.65 13.75
CA LYS A 288 33.49 17.23 14.04
C LYS A 288 32.48 16.61 15.03
N LEU A 289 32.11 17.31 16.10
CA LEU A 289 31.16 16.79 17.10
C LEU A 289 29.74 16.77 16.53
N ILE A 290 29.35 17.80 15.77
CA ILE A 290 28.07 17.83 15.06
C ILE A 290 28.00 16.68 14.05
N ASN A 291 29.06 16.47 13.25
CA ASN A 291 29.11 15.35 12.30
C ASN A 291 29.04 13.99 13.00
N LEU A 292 29.76 13.81 14.12
CA LEU A 292 29.70 12.59 14.92
C LEU A 292 28.28 12.33 15.41
N PHE A 293 27.62 13.36 15.94
CA PHE A 293 26.27 13.27 16.42
C PHE A 293 25.29 12.97 15.29
N THR A 294 25.34 13.69 14.18
CA THR A 294 24.44 13.49 13.03
C THR A 294 24.58 12.07 12.48
N LYS A 295 25.80 11.52 12.40
CA LYS A 295 26.03 10.12 12.01
C LYS A 295 25.44 9.13 13.00
N PHE A 296 25.66 9.34 14.30
CA PHE A 296 25.04 8.54 15.36
C PHE A 296 23.52 8.58 15.26
N PHE A 297 22.95 9.77 15.11
CA PHE A 297 21.52 10.01 15.06
C PHE A 297 20.88 9.36 13.85
N LYS A 298 21.48 9.52 12.65
CA LYS A 298 21.05 8.85 11.42
C LYS A 298 21.00 7.33 11.58
N ASN A 299 22.07 6.73 12.10
CA ASN A 299 22.14 5.28 12.31
C ASN A 299 21.13 4.78 13.34
N TYR A 300 20.93 5.55 14.40
CA TYR A 300 19.93 5.25 15.42
C TYR A 300 18.51 5.29 14.84
N LEU A 301 18.16 6.37 14.12
CA LEU A 301 16.85 6.53 13.51
C LEU A 301 16.55 5.40 12.54
N LYS A 302 17.52 5.04 11.69
CA LYS A 302 17.40 3.91 10.78
C LYS A 302 17.01 2.62 11.53
N LYS A 303 17.78 2.25 12.56
CA LYS A 303 17.52 1.03 13.35
C LYS A 303 16.18 1.05 14.08
N VAL A 304 15.78 2.20 14.62
CA VAL A 304 14.52 2.29 15.36
C VAL A 304 13.32 2.23 14.42
N ILE A 305 13.37 2.90 13.28
CA ILE A 305 12.31 2.85 12.27
C ILE A 305 12.18 1.42 11.75
N GLU A 306 13.29 0.78 11.35
CA GLU A 306 13.28 -0.62 10.89
C GLU A 306 12.66 -1.56 11.92
N ARG A 307 13.11 -1.52 13.18
CA ARG A 307 12.55 -2.38 14.24
C ARG A 307 11.07 -2.14 14.48
N ASN A 308 10.65 -0.88 14.56
CA ASN A 308 9.24 -0.56 14.81
C ASN A 308 8.36 -1.02 13.64
N LEU A 309 8.83 -0.87 12.39
CA LEU A 309 8.12 -1.36 11.21
C LEU A 309 8.04 -2.89 11.19
N ILE A 310 9.14 -3.59 11.48
CA ILE A 310 9.17 -5.05 11.58
C ILE A 310 8.16 -5.53 12.62
N THR A 311 8.24 -5.05 13.86
CA THR A 311 7.31 -5.45 14.93
C THR A 311 5.85 -5.16 14.57
N PHE A 312 5.58 -4.02 13.93
CA PHE A 312 4.23 -3.68 13.49
C PHE A 312 3.72 -4.64 12.41
N LEU A 313 4.55 -4.93 11.39
CA LEU A 313 4.18 -5.77 10.27
C LEU A 313 4.08 -7.24 10.65
N GLU A 314 5.00 -7.77 11.45
CA GLU A 314 4.91 -9.13 12.01
C GLU A 314 3.60 -9.33 12.77
N LYS A 315 3.21 -8.36 13.62
CA LYS A 315 1.93 -8.41 14.35
C LYS A 315 0.71 -8.39 13.42
N LYS A 316 0.78 -7.72 12.27
CA LYS A 316 -0.32 -7.68 11.30
C LYS A 316 -0.36 -8.94 10.45
N ILE A 317 0.80 -9.43 10.04
CA ILE A 317 0.96 -10.68 9.29
C ILE A 317 0.46 -11.87 10.11
N SER A 318 0.72 -11.92 11.42
CA SER A 318 0.26 -13.02 12.28
C SER A 318 -1.27 -13.14 12.41
N ILE A 319 -2.03 -12.12 11.98
CA ILE A 319 -3.50 -12.11 11.99
C ILE A 319 -4.05 -12.57 10.63
N LEU A 320 -3.23 -12.58 9.58
CA LEU A 320 -3.66 -12.98 8.25
C LEU A 320 -3.71 -14.50 8.15
N ASP A 321 -4.91 -15.02 7.86
CA ASP A 321 -5.10 -16.43 7.52
C ASP A 321 -4.86 -16.63 6.02
N CYS A 322 -3.66 -17.14 5.68
CA CYS A 322 -3.31 -17.40 4.29
C CYS A 322 -3.91 -18.69 3.71
N GLU A 323 -4.45 -19.59 4.54
CA GLU A 323 -5.10 -20.81 4.09
C GLU A 323 -6.36 -20.52 3.27
N LYS A 324 -7.06 -19.43 3.61
CA LYS A 324 -8.22 -18.93 2.85
C LYS A 324 -7.93 -18.73 1.36
N TYR A 325 -6.67 -18.54 0.99
CA TYR A 325 -6.24 -18.29 -0.38
C TYR A 325 -5.63 -19.52 -1.08
N ARG A 326 -5.39 -20.63 -0.37
CA ARG A 326 -4.73 -21.83 -0.93
C ARG A 326 -5.49 -22.41 -2.14
N THR A 327 -6.81 -22.56 -2.03
CA THR A 327 -7.66 -23.14 -3.09
C THR A 327 -7.85 -22.25 -4.32
N LYS A 328 -7.43 -20.98 -4.26
CA LYS A 328 -7.50 -20.05 -5.38
C LYS A 328 -6.19 -19.98 -6.16
N ILE A 329 -5.10 -20.49 -5.60
CA ILE A 329 -3.73 -20.38 -6.11
C ILE A 329 -3.21 -21.71 -6.66
N LEU A 330 -3.60 -22.83 -6.02
CA LEU A 330 -3.31 -24.20 -6.48
C LEU A 330 -4.35 -24.66 -7.51
#